data_AF-A0A7X5Y0B5-F1
#
_entry.id   AF-A0A7X5Y0B5-F1
#
_cell.length_a   1.000
_cell.length_b   1.000
_cell.length_c   1.000
_cell.angle_alpha   90.00
_cell.angle_beta   90.00
_cell.angle_gamma   90.00
#
_symmetry.space_group_name_H-M   'P 1'
#
loop_
_entity.id
_entity.type
_entity.pdbx_description
1 polymer ?
#
loop_
_entity_poly.entity_id
_entity_poly.type
_entity_poly.pdbx_seq_one_letter_code
_entity_poly.pdbx_strand_id
1 'polypeptide(L)'
;MPFQSLFAATQDLTEAAKALSQLDPRPTAAALNAARERLLDAMRVHTLTKDRLLLATLRESDDCAHQAMARRTTEQDLEWRQRTLDHCAAWTLRKILADPHGHRAAAQRLLRLCERRAAHQEQLLLPMAEEALQQRPLAA
;
A
#
# COMPACT_ATOMS: atom_id res chain seq x y z
N MET A 1 19.74 -2.59 -8.52
CA MET A 1 19.17 -2.51 -7.16
C MET A 1 18.01 -3.51 -7.07
N PRO A 2 18.06 -4.54 -6.22
CA PRO A 2 17.06 -5.62 -6.17
C PRO A 2 15.63 -5.15 -5.85
N PHE A 3 15.48 -3.93 -5.33
CA PHE A 3 14.20 -3.35 -4.92
C PHE A 3 13.65 -2.25 -5.84
N GLN A 4 14.20 -2.06 -7.04
CA GLN A 4 13.75 -0.98 -7.94
C GLN A 4 12.26 -1.08 -8.30
N SER A 5 11.75 -2.29 -8.55
CA SER A 5 10.32 -2.51 -8.82
C SER A 5 9.44 -2.23 -7.60
N LEU A 6 9.95 -2.43 -6.38
CA LEU A 6 9.23 -2.10 -5.15
C LEU A 6 9.09 -0.58 -4.98
N PHE A 7 10.15 0.18 -5.25
CA PHE A 7 10.09 1.65 -5.20
C PHE A 7 9.09 2.19 -6.23
N ALA A 8 9.13 1.68 -7.47
CA ALA A 8 8.17 2.06 -8.50
C ALA A 8 6.72 1.75 -8.08
N ALA A 9 6.45 0.54 -7.59
CA ALA A 9 5.11 0.17 -7.13
C ALA A 9 4.62 1.00 -5.92
N THR A 10 5.55 1.42 -5.05
CA THR A 10 5.24 2.28 -3.89
C THR A 10 4.90 3.71 -4.33
N GLN A 11 5.63 4.22 -5.33
CA GLN A 11 5.34 5.50 -5.95
C GLN A 11 3.97 5.47 -6.65
N ASP A 12 3.71 4.47 -7.48
CA ASP A 12 2.43 4.32 -8.21
C ASP A 12 1.23 4.30 -7.26
N LEU A 13 1.35 3.57 -6.15
CA LEU A 13 0.35 3.51 -5.08
C LEU A 13 0.11 4.89 -4.45
N THR A 14 1.19 5.60 -4.13
CA THR A 14 1.11 6.92 -3.49
C THR A 14 0.51 7.95 -4.43
N GLU A 15 0.89 7.92 -5.71
CA GLU A 15 0.30 8.76 -6.75
C GLU A 15 -1.18 8.46 -6.98
N ALA A 16 -1.59 7.19 -6.99
CA ALA A 16 -2.99 6.81 -7.11
C ALA A 16 -3.83 7.32 -5.93
N ALA A 17 -3.32 7.18 -4.69
CA ALA A 17 -3.98 7.70 -3.50
C ALA A 17 -4.05 9.24 -3.51
N LYS A 18 -2.99 9.90 -3.99
CA LYS A 18 -2.95 11.36 -4.15
C LYS A 18 -3.97 11.82 -5.18
N ALA A 19 -4.07 11.16 -6.34
CA ALA A 19 -5.04 11.46 -7.37
C ALA A 19 -6.49 11.35 -6.83
N LEU A 20 -6.79 10.31 -6.04
CA LEU A 20 -8.10 10.18 -5.38
C LEU A 20 -8.37 11.33 -4.40
N SER A 21 -7.35 11.76 -3.64
CA SER A 21 -7.50 12.89 -2.70
C SER A 21 -7.67 14.25 -3.37
N GLN A 22 -7.19 14.38 -4.61
CA GLN A 22 -7.23 15.59 -5.43
C GLN A 22 -8.35 15.56 -6.48
N LEU A 23 -9.22 14.54 -6.42
CA LEU A 23 -10.35 14.40 -7.32
C LEU A 23 -11.22 15.68 -7.30
N ASP A 24 -11.79 16.01 -8.46
CA ASP A 24 -12.72 17.14 -8.59
C ASP A 24 -13.81 17.05 -7.51
N PRO A 25 -14.20 18.16 -6.85
CA PRO A 25 -15.27 18.16 -5.84
C PRO A 25 -16.62 17.63 -6.36
N ARG A 26 -16.85 17.69 -7.67
CA ARG A 26 -18.04 17.21 -8.37
C ARG A 26 -17.61 16.23 -9.47
N PRO A 27 -17.07 15.06 -9.11
CA PRO A 27 -16.54 14.13 -10.09
C PRO A 27 -17.68 13.50 -10.89
N THR A 28 -17.39 13.10 -12.13
CA THR A 28 -18.28 12.20 -12.86
C THR A 28 -18.18 10.78 -12.29
N ALA A 29 -19.18 9.95 -12.54
CA ALA A 29 -19.14 8.53 -12.15
C ALA A 29 -17.91 7.81 -12.73
N ALA A 30 -17.59 8.10 -14.00
CA ALA A 30 -16.44 7.54 -14.69
C ALA A 30 -15.11 7.96 -14.03
N ALA A 31 -14.95 9.25 -13.71
CA ALA A 31 -13.73 9.74 -13.06
C ALA A 31 -13.53 9.13 -11.66
N LEU A 32 -14.61 9.02 -10.88
CA LEU A 32 -14.57 8.38 -9.57
C LEU A 32 -14.20 6.89 -9.66
N ASN A 33 -14.80 6.15 -10.59
CA ASN A 33 -14.51 4.72 -10.78
C ASN A 33 -13.07 4.51 -11.25
N ALA A 34 -12.60 5.30 -12.23
CA ALA A 34 -11.23 5.21 -12.72
C ALA A 34 -10.19 5.48 -11.61
N ALA A 35 -10.43 6.48 -10.74
CA ALA A 35 -9.55 6.76 -9.61
C ALA A 35 -9.50 5.60 -8.60
N ARG A 36 -10.63 4.94 -8.36
CA ARG A 36 -10.73 3.77 -7.46
C ARG A 36 -10.05 2.55 -8.03
N GLU A 37 -10.31 2.24 -9.29
CA GLU A 37 -9.67 1.12 -9.99
C GLU A 37 -8.15 1.31 -9.98
N ARG A 38 -7.67 2.50 -10.35
CA ARG A 38 -6.24 2.83 -10.29
C ARG A 38 -5.64 2.61 -8.90
N LEU A 39 -6.33 3.04 -7.84
CA LEU A 39 -5.86 2.83 -6.46
C LEU A 39 -5.82 1.34 -6.10
N LEU A 40 -6.88 0.59 -6.39
CA LEU A 40 -6.97 -0.84 -6.05
C LEU A 40 -5.96 -1.67 -6.83
N ASP A 41 -5.73 -1.35 -8.11
CA ASP A 41 -4.70 -2.01 -8.90
C ASP A 41 -3.29 -1.67 -8.42
N ALA A 42 -3.01 -0.41 -8.11
CA ALA A 42 -1.71 -0.02 -7.54
C ALA A 42 -1.46 -0.71 -6.18
N MET A 43 -2.48 -0.81 -5.33
CA MET A 43 -2.41 -1.58 -4.07
C MET A 43 -2.10 -3.06 -4.32
N ARG A 44 -2.74 -3.68 -5.33
CA ARG A 44 -2.51 -5.08 -5.69
C ARG A 44 -1.08 -5.29 -6.18
N VAL A 45 -0.60 -4.46 -7.10
CA VAL A 45 0.76 -4.55 -7.63
C VAL A 45 1.79 -4.33 -6.52
N HIS A 46 1.60 -3.31 -5.68
CA HIS A 46 2.45 -3.04 -4.53
C HIS A 46 2.50 -4.21 -3.56
N THR A 47 1.35 -4.77 -3.17
CA THR A 47 1.28 -5.90 -2.23
C THR A 47 2.01 -7.13 -2.77
N LEU A 48 1.78 -7.48 -4.03
CA LEU A 48 2.44 -8.64 -4.66
C LEU A 48 3.97 -8.43 -4.78
N THR A 49 4.38 -7.21 -5.13
CA THR A 49 5.80 -6.87 -5.27
C THR A 49 6.50 -6.90 -3.91
N LYS A 50 5.87 -6.33 -2.89
CA LYS A 50 6.37 -6.35 -1.51
C LYS A 50 6.43 -7.77 -0.95
N ASP A 51 5.40 -8.58 -1.17
CA ASP A 51 5.40 -9.97 -0.71
C ASP A 51 6.56 -10.74 -1.32
N ARG A 52 6.74 -10.65 -2.64
CA ARG A 52 7.81 -11.34 -3.36
C ARG A 52 9.21 -10.92 -2.92
N LEU A 53 9.44 -9.62 -2.70
CA LEU A 53 10.79 -9.09 -2.50
C LEU A 53 11.19 -8.95 -1.03
N LEU A 54 10.24 -8.63 -0.16
CA LEU A 54 10.51 -8.42 1.26
C LEU A 54 9.97 -9.57 2.10
N LEU A 55 8.67 -9.86 2.02
CA LEU A 55 8.04 -10.77 2.98
C LEU A 55 8.44 -12.23 2.74
N ALA A 56 8.68 -12.65 1.51
CA ALA A 56 9.24 -13.97 1.19
C ALA A 56 10.64 -14.11 1.81
N THR A 57 11.51 -13.13 1.59
CA THR A 57 12.86 -13.06 2.16
C THR A 57 12.84 -13.17 3.69
N LEU A 58 11.98 -12.41 4.36
CA LEU A 58 11.84 -12.45 5.82
C LEU A 58 11.26 -13.77 6.32
N ARG A 59 10.34 -14.41 5.58
CA ARG A 59 9.79 -15.72 5.92
C ARG A 59 10.80 -16.85 5.79
N GLU A 60 11.74 -16.71 4.87
CA GLU A 60 12.80 -17.69 4.59
C GLU A 60 14.03 -17.51 5.49
N SER A 61 14.03 -16.51 6.38
CA SER A 61 15.09 -16.31 7.37
C SER A 61 14.90 -17.22 8.58
N ASP A 62 16.01 -17.67 9.17
CA ASP A 62 16.04 -18.43 10.42
C ASP A 62 15.81 -17.56 11.67
N ASP A 63 15.81 -16.23 11.54
CA ASP A 63 15.51 -15.32 12.64
C ASP A 63 13.99 -15.23 12.90
N CYS A 64 13.60 -15.58 14.13
CA CYS A 64 12.23 -15.46 14.60
C CYS A 64 11.65 -14.03 14.51
N ALA A 65 12.48 -13.00 14.63
CA ALA A 65 12.08 -11.60 14.50
C ALA A 65 11.69 -11.26 13.05
N HIS A 66 12.44 -11.77 12.05
CA HIS A 66 12.09 -11.63 10.64
C HIS A 66 10.75 -12.30 10.32
N GLN A 67 10.56 -13.53 10.79
CA GLN A 67 9.31 -14.26 10.59
C GLN A 67 8.11 -13.56 11.24
N ALA A 68 8.29 -13.05 12.47
CA ALA A 68 7.25 -12.30 13.17
C ALA A 68 6.90 -10.99 12.46
N MET A 69 7.90 -10.27 11.95
CA MET A 69 7.68 -9.04 11.16
C MET A 69 6.90 -9.35 9.89
N ALA A 70 7.28 -10.39 9.14
CA ALA A 70 6.56 -10.81 7.93
C ALA A 70 5.07 -11.08 8.22
N ARG A 71 4.74 -11.86 9.26
CA ARG A 71 3.36 -12.16 9.65
C ARG A 71 2.58 -10.90 9.99
N ARG A 72 3.15 -10.05 10.84
CA ARG A 72 2.52 -8.78 11.25
C ARG A 72 2.26 -7.87 10.04
N THR A 73 3.21 -7.75 9.12
CA THR A 73 3.03 -6.93 7.92
C THR A 73 1.90 -7.48 7.03
N THR A 74 1.80 -8.80 6.87
CA THR A 74 0.72 -9.44 6.11
C THR A 74 -0.65 -9.11 6.72
N GLU A 75 -0.81 -9.23 8.04
CA GLU A 75 -2.07 -8.89 8.73
C GLU A 75 -2.44 -7.42 8.51
N GLN A 76 -1.47 -6.52 8.64
CA GLN A 76 -1.68 -5.09 8.42
C GLN A 76 -2.02 -4.76 6.96
N ASP A 77 -1.51 -5.51 5.97
CA ASP A 77 -1.87 -5.36 4.56
C ASP A 77 -3.32 -5.75 4.32
N LEU A 78 -3.78 -6.86 4.92
CA LEU A 78 -5.17 -7.31 4.82
C LEU A 78 -6.13 -6.29 5.44
N GLU A 79 -5.79 -5.81 6.64
CA GLU A 79 -6.58 -4.77 7.32
C GLU A 79 -6.65 -3.49 6.47
N TRP A 80 -5.52 -3.06 5.91
CA TRP A 80 -5.47 -1.87 5.08
C TRP A 80 -6.30 -2.03 3.80
N ARG A 81 -6.21 -3.19 3.14
CA ARG A 81 -7.05 -3.50 1.98
C ARG A 81 -8.53 -3.39 2.33
N GLN A 82 -8.96 -3.96 3.46
CA GLN A 82 -10.34 -3.88 3.91
C GLN A 82 -10.76 -2.42 4.15
N ARG A 83 -9.94 -1.62 4.84
CA ARG A 83 -10.23 -0.19 5.07
C ARG A 83 -10.37 0.62 3.78
N THR A 84 -9.58 0.31 2.74
CA THR A 84 -9.73 0.96 1.43
C THR A 84 -11.04 0.58 0.75
N LEU A 85 -11.44 -0.69 0.82
CA LEU A 85 -12.73 -1.15 0.29
C LEU A 85 -13.90 -0.50 1.02
N ASP A 86 -13.82 -0.42 2.35
CA ASP A 86 -14.82 0.24 3.18
C ASP A 86 -14.94 1.73 2.84
N HIS A 87 -13.83 2.41 2.57
CA HIS A 87 -13.85 3.79 2.09
C HIS A 87 -14.62 3.92 0.76
N CYS A 88 -14.32 3.05 -0.21
CA CYS A 88 -14.99 3.05 -1.51
C CYS A 88 -16.50 2.79 -1.38
N ALA A 89 -16.91 1.88 -0.49
CA ALA A 89 -18.30 1.59 -0.20
C ALA A 89 -18.99 2.74 0.55
N ALA A 90 -18.31 3.37 1.50
CA ALA A 90 -18.86 4.45 2.33
C ALA A 90 -19.15 5.72 1.51
N TRP A 91 -18.29 6.05 0.54
CA TRP A 91 -18.34 7.28 -0.25
C TRP A 91 -18.95 7.07 -1.64
N THR A 92 -20.23 6.75 -1.74
CA THR A 92 -20.90 6.68 -3.07
C THR A 92 -20.86 8.03 -3.78
N LEU A 93 -20.99 8.05 -5.12
CA LEU A 93 -21.04 9.31 -5.89
C LEU A 93 -22.05 10.30 -5.31
N ARG A 94 -23.25 9.83 -4.96
CA ARG A 94 -24.29 10.66 -4.33
C ARG A 94 -23.82 11.31 -3.02
N LYS A 95 -23.10 10.57 -2.17
CA LYS A 95 -22.56 11.10 -0.91
C LYS A 95 -21.43 12.08 -1.14
N ILE A 96 -20.55 11.81 -2.12
CA ILE A 96 -19.46 12.74 -2.48
C ILE A 96 -20.04 14.06 -2.98
N LEU A 97 -21.06 14.03 -3.83
CA LEU A 97 -21.72 15.24 -4.32
C LEU A 97 -22.45 16.01 -3.20
N ALA A 98 -22.96 15.31 -2.19
CA ALA A 98 -23.60 15.92 -1.02
C ALA A 98 -22.58 16.51 -0.02
N ASP A 99 -21.40 15.90 0.12
CA ASP A 99 -20.32 16.34 1.00
C ASP A 99 -18.93 16.17 0.36
N PRO A 100 -18.53 17.08 -0.55
CA PRO A 100 -17.23 17.00 -1.20
C PRO A 100 -16.05 17.21 -0.25
N HIS A 101 -16.25 18.02 0.79
CA HIS A 101 -15.21 18.34 1.77
C HIS A 101 -14.92 17.15 2.69
N GLY A 102 -15.96 16.46 3.15
CA GLY A 102 -15.82 15.23 3.93
C GLY A 102 -15.17 14.12 3.13
N HIS A 103 -15.52 13.97 1.84
CA HIS A 103 -14.85 13.01 0.95
C HIS A 103 -13.36 13.34 0.83
N ARG A 104 -13.00 14.59 0.56
CA ARG A 104 -11.60 15.03 0.47
C ARG A 104 -10.83 14.74 1.74
N ALA A 105 -11.40 15.05 2.91
CA ALA A 105 -10.77 14.77 4.20
C ALA A 105 -10.57 13.25 4.42
N ALA A 106 -11.53 12.43 4.00
CA ALA A 106 -11.42 10.97 4.06
C ALA A 106 -10.35 10.42 3.10
N ALA A 107 -10.30 10.91 1.87
CA ALA A 107 -9.29 10.52 0.88
C ALA A 107 -7.88 10.95 1.31
N GLN A 108 -7.73 12.13 1.93
CA GLN A 108 -6.47 12.55 2.54
C GLN A 108 -6.01 11.65 3.70
N ARG A 109 -6.96 11.09 4.48
CA ARG A 109 -6.61 10.09 5.51
C ARG A 109 -6.07 8.81 4.89
N LEU A 110 -6.64 8.36 3.75
CA LEU A 110 -6.10 7.23 2.99
C LEU A 110 -4.70 7.53 2.45
N LEU A 111 -4.48 8.71 1.87
CA LEU A 111 -3.15 9.11 1.38
C LEU A 111 -2.11 9.06 2.51
N ARG A 112 -2.40 9.66 3.67
CA ARG A 112 -1.49 9.61 4.83
C ARG A 112 -1.21 8.20 5.31
N LEU A 113 -2.18 7.29 5.16
CA LEU A 113 -1.97 5.88 5.48
C LEU A 113 -0.99 5.23 4.48
N CYS A 114 -1.14 5.49 3.17
CA CYS A 114 -0.19 5.03 2.15
C CYS A 114 1.24 5.53 2.44
N GLU A 115 1.39 6.83 2.73
CA GLU A 115 2.69 7.44 3.05
C GLU A 115 3.34 6.81 4.27
N ARG A 116 2.58 6.57 5.35
CA ARG A 116 3.11 5.88 6.55
C ARG A 116 3.55 4.45 6.24
N ARG A 117 2.85 3.74 5.34
CA ARG A 117 3.21 2.38 4.95
C ARG A 117 4.46 2.37 4.06
N ALA A 118 4.59 3.34 3.17
CA ALA A 118 5.81 3.55 2.39
C ALA A 118 7.00 3.81 3.32
N ALA A 119 6.85 4.71 4.29
CA ALA A 119 7.89 4.97 5.29
C ALA A 119 8.22 3.72 6.13
N HIS A 120 7.22 2.95 6.58
CA HIS A 120 7.46 1.69 7.29
C HIS A 120 8.22 0.67 6.44
N GLN A 121 7.90 0.58 5.15
CA GLN A 121 8.62 -0.27 4.22
C GLN A 121 10.10 0.15 4.09
N GLU A 122 10.36 1.44 3.91
CA GLU A 122 11.70 1.99 3.74
C GLU A 122 12.54 1.92 5.00
N GLN A 123 11.95 2.22 6.16
CA GLN A 123 12.69 2.37 7.42
C GLN A 123 12.86 1.06 8.18
N LEU A 124 11.99 0.06 7.95
CA LEU A 124 11.99 -1.18 8.72
C LEU A 124 12.08 -2.41 7.83
N LEU A 125 11.16 -2.58 6.86
CA LEU A 125 11.10 -3.84 6.10
C LEU A 125 12.29 -4.03 5.17
N LEU A 126 12.74 -2.96 4.50
CA LEU A 126 13.89 -2.99 3.60
C LEU A 126 15.19 -3.37 4.36
N PRO A 127 15.58 -2.68 5.44
CA PRO A 127 16.75 -3.07 6.22
C PRO A 127 16.70 -4.51 6.74
N MET A 128 15.56 -4.96 7.26
CA MET A 128 15.41 -6.33 7.75
C MET A 128 15.52 -7.36 6.61
N ALA A 129 15.00 -7.05 5.42
CA ALA A 129 15.12 -7.93 4.26
C ALA A 129 16.57 -7.98 3.75
N GLU A 130 17.30 -6.86 3.77
CA GLU A 130 18.72 -6.81 3.43
C GLU A 130 19.57 -7.62 4.42
N GLU A 131 19.30 -7.49 5.73
CA GLU A 131 19.92 -8.30 6.77
C GLU A 131 19.66 -9.80 6.55
N ALA A 132 18.41 -10.19 6.32
CA ALA A 132 18.03 -11.57 6.04
C ALA A 132 18.74 -12.13 4.79
N LEU A 133 18.93 -11.33 3.73
CA LEU A 133 19.68 -11.73 2.54
C LEU A 133 21.17 -11.94 2.82
N GLN A 134 21.77 -11.12 3.69
CA GLN A 134 23.18 -11.26 4.07
C GLN A 134 23.43 -12.49 4.96
N GLN A 135 22.45 -12.84 5.79
CA GLN A 135 22.52 -14.01 6.68
C GLN A 135 22.27 -15.33 5.95
N ARG A 136 21.78 -15.30 4.70
CA ARG A 136 21.62 -16.52 3.90
C ARG A 136 23.00 -17.12 3.63
N PRO A 137 23.27 -18.37 4.05
CA PRO A 137 24.50 -19.04 3.66
C PRO A 137 24.54 -19.11 2.13
N LEU A 138 25.67 -18.70 1.54
CA LEU A 138 25.97 -18.99 0.14
C LEU A 138 25.79 -20.49 -0.03
N ALA A 139 24.77 -20.91 -0.77
CA ALA A 139 24.53 -22.32 -1.04
C ALA A 139 25.85 -22.94 -1.56
N ALA A 140 26.39 -23.88 -0.80
CA ALA A 140 27.41 -24.82 -1.25
C ALA A 140 26.77 -25.92 -2.09
#